data_AF-A0A2W1K5G1-F1
#
_entry.id   AF-A0A2W1K5G1-F1
#
_cell.length_a   1.000
_cell.length_b   1.000
_cell.length_c   1.000
_cell.angle_alpha   90.00
_cell.angle_beta   90.00
_cell.angle_gamma   90.00
#
_symmetry.space_group_name_H-M   'P 1'
#
loop_
_entity.id
_entity.type
_entity.pdbx_description
1 polymer ?
#
loop_
_entity_poly.entity_id
_entity_poly.type
_entity_poly.pdbx_seq_one_letter_code
_entity_poly.pdbx_strand_id
1 'polypeptide(L)'
;MQQNRTFRLNVVDVHGEVYTGMARFVAVPAELGEIGILPGHAPLLSGLRPGELRITQPDGQTQILFLEGGMLEIQPDIVTILADASLRISDINIHESRERIKDAQSTLAKRAVPAMDFARAELELQREVAKLHAYQRYQIHEQRGGGTGNYNWERPALQNVPKVNVQELED
;
A
#
# COMPACT_ATOMS: atom_id res chain seq x y z
N MET A 1 2.83 -7.40 32.28
CA MET A 1 1.53 -7.16 31.63
C MET A 1 1.78 -6.30 30.40
N GLN A 2 1.76 -6.87 29.18
CA GLN A 2 1.84 -6.06 27.96
C GLN A 2 0.53 -5.27 27.86
N GLN A 3 0.61 -3.96 28.11
CA GLN A 3 -0.52 -3.06 27.94
C GLN A 3 -0.93 -3.10 26.47
N ASN A 4 -2.20 -3.39 26.21
CA ASN A 4 -2.81 -3.49 24.88
C ASN A 4 -2.97 -2.10 24.24
N ARG A 5 -1.86 -1.37 24.09
CA ARG A 5 -1.85 -0.01 23.55
C ARG A 5 -2.10 -0.08 22.05
N THR A 6 -3.02 0.77 21.59
CA THR A 6 -3.42 0.89 20.19
C THR A 6 -3.42 2.36 19.79
N PHE A 7 -3.40 2.62 18.50
CA PHE A 7 -3.52 3.96 17.91
C PHE A 7 -4.55 3.93 16.79
N ARG A 8 -5.12 5.09 16.44
CA ARG A 8 -6.04 5.20 15.31
C ARG A 8 -5.25 5.17 14.01
N LEU A 9 -5.65 4.31 13.08
CA LEU A 9 -5.08 4.21 11.74
C LEU A 9 -6.17 4.49 10.71
N ASN A 10 -5.87 5.42 9.80
CA ASN A 10 -6.64 5.66 8.59
C ASN A 10 -5.74 5.33 7.38
N VAL A 11 -6.25 4.53 6.46
CA VAL A 11 -5.62 4.24 5.17
C VAL A 11 -6.65 4.60 4.11
N VAL A 12 -6.26 5.48 3.20
CA VAL A 12 -7.11 5.93 2.10
C VAL A 12 -6.31 5.88 0.81
N ASP A 13 -6.99 5.70 -0.31
CA ASP A 13 -6.43 5.83 -1.65
C ASP A 13 -7.27 6.78 -2.52
N VAL A 14 -6.89 6.93 -3.80
CA VAL A 14 -7.62 7.80 -4.76
C VAL A 14 -9.09 7.42 -4.95
N HIS A 15 -9.48 6.20 -4.57
CA HIS A 15 -10.85 5.72 -4.65
C HIS A 15 -11.57 5.72 -3.30
N GLY A 16 -10.96 6.22 -2.23
CA GLY A 16 -11.59 6.42 -0.92
C GLY A 16 -10.98 5.62 0.22
N GLU A 17 -11.82 5.24 1.19
CA GLU A 17 -11.35 4.59 2.42
C GLU A 17 -10.96 3.12 2.18
N VAL A 18 -9.74 2.78 2.61
CA VAL A 18 -9.16 1.43 2.52
C VAL A 18 -9.14 0.75 3.89
N TYR A 19 -8.93 1.50 4.96
CA TYR A 19 -8.99 0.98 6.32
C TYR A 19 -9.19 2.13 7.29
N THR A 20 -10.16 2.01 8.19
CA THR A 20 -10.29 2.92 9.34
C THR A 20 -10.53 2.08 10.58
N GLY A 21 -9.68 2.25 11.59
CA GLY A 21 -9.78 1.46 12.81
C GLY A 21 -8.65 1.69 13.80
N MET A 22 -8.62 0.85 14.84
CA MET A 22 -7.53 0.82 15.80
C MET A 22 -6.48 -0.20 15.35
N ALA A 23 -5.21 0.15 15.42
CA ALA A 23 -4.09 -0.75 15.17
C ALA A 23 -3.20 -0.84 16.41
N ARG A 24 -2.64 -2.03 16.65
CA ARG A 24 -1.57 -2.23 17.65
C ARG A 24 -0.19 -2.05 17.06
N PHE A 25 -0.05 -2.30 15.76
CA PHE A 25 1.20 -2.23 15.03
C PHE A 25 0.93 -2.06 13.54
N VAL A 26 1.77 -1.27 12.86
CA VAL A 26 1.76 -1.14 11.39
C VAL A 26 3.19 -1.27 10.87
N ALA A 27 3.41 -2.01 9.80
CA ALA A 27 4.66 -1.98 9.04
C ALA A 27 4.40 -1.56 7.59
N VAL A 28 5.22 -0.63 7.09
CA VAL A 28 5.06 -0.05 5.75
C VAL A 28 6.42 0.33 5.14
N PRO A 29 6.61 0.19 3.82
CA PRO A 29 7.84 0.58 3.13
C PRO A 29 7.91 2.11 2.92
N ALA A 30 8.67 2.79 3.75
CA ALA A 30 9.04 4.19 3.51
C ALA A 30 10.18 4.29 2.48
N GLU A 31 10.42 5.52 2.01
CA GLU A 31 11.50 5.85 1.06
C GLU A 31 12.88 5.34 1.50
N LEU A 32 13.22 5.52 2.78
CA LEU A 32 14.54 5.17 3.31
C LEU A 32 14.62 3.76 3.91
N GLY A 33 13.52 3.00 3.93
CA GLY A 33 13.48 1.66 4.54
C GLY A 33 12.10 1.26 5.03
N GLU A 34 11.99 0.08 5.64
CA GLU A 34 10.75 -0.35 6.29
C GLU A 34 10.59 0.37 7.64
N ILE A 35 9.41 0.93 7.90
CA ILE A 35 9.07 1.58 9.17
C ILE A 35 8.04 0.71 9.90
N GLY A 36 8.34 0.41 11.17
CA GLY A 36 7.41 -0.20 12.12
C GLY A 36 6.85 0.87 13.06
N ILE A 37 5.53 0.98 13.11
CA ILE A 37 4.80 1.98 13.88
C ILE A 37 4.15 1.30 15.08
N LEU A 38 4.46 1.82 16.27
CA LEU A 38 3.89 1.41 17.54
C LEU A 38 3.13 2.60 18.17
N PRO A 39 2.24 2.35 19.14
CA PRO A 39 1.59 3.43 19.88
C PRO A 39 2.62 4.36 20.53
N GLY A 40 2.45 5.68 20.34
CA GLY A 40 3.38 6.69 20.83
C GLY A 40 4.63 6.91 19.96
N HIS A 41 4.61 6.47 18.70
CA HIS A 41 5.65 6.78 17.74
C HIS A 41 5.81 8.31 17.58
N ALA A 42 7.06 8.77 17.41
CA ALA A 42 7.33 10.18 17.18
C ALA A 42 6.65 10.69 15.89
N PRO A 43 6.18 11.95 15.85
CA PRO A 43 5.59 12.49 14.64
C PRO A 43 6.55 12.41 13.45
N LEU A 44 6.03 12.01 12.29
CA LEU A 44 6.82 11.78 11.08
C LEU A 44 5.96 11.98 9.84
N LEU A 45 6.52 12.65 8.84
CA LEU A 45 5.98 12.68 7.48
C LEU A 45 6.98 12.01 6.54
N SER A 46 6.55 11.05 5.74
CA SER A 46 7.42 10.32 4.81
C SER A 46 6.70 9.92 3.54
N GLY A 47 7.41 9.91 2.41
CA GLY A 47 6.98 9.19 1.22
C GLY A 47 7.00 7.68 1.46
N LEU A 48 6.16 6.98 0.70
CA LEU A 48 6.05 5.53 0.68
C LEU A 48 6.40 5.00 -0.70
N ARG A 49 7.14 3.89 -0.71
CA ARG A 49 7.43 3.14 -1.94
C ARG A 49 6.39 2.05 -2.17
N PRO A 50 6.26 1.53 -3.40
CA PRO A 50 5.41 0.39 -3.66
C PRO A 50 5.79 -0.81 -2.78
N GLY A 51 4.82 -1.46 -2.14
CA GLY A 51 5.07 -2.66 -1.32
C GLY A 51 3.96 -3.01 -0.33
N GLU A 52 4.27 -3.93 0.58
CA GLU A 52 3.29 -4.45 1.53
C GLU A 52 3.02 -3.48 2.70
N LEU A 53 1.76 -3.23 2.99
CA LEU A 53 1.28 -2.66 4.24
C LEU A 53 0.77 -3.79 5.12
N ARG A 54 1.37 -3.95 6.30
CA ARG A 54 0.93 -4.92 7.31
C ARG A 54 0.34 -4.20 8.51
N ILE A 55 -0.95 -4.43 8.74
CA ILE A 55 -1.70 -3.85 9.85
C ILE A 55 -1.97 -4.97 10.85
N THR A 56 -1.56 -4.79 12.09
CA THR A 56 -1.95 -5.68 13.17
C THR A 56 -3.02 -5.01 14.02
N GLN A 57 -4.17 -5.67 14.10
CA GLN A 57 -5.37 -5.23 14.80
C GLN A 57 -5.28 -5.54 16.31
N PRO A 58 -6.17 -4.95 17.14
CA PRO A 58 -6.11 -5.07 18.61
C PRO A 58 -6.35 -6.48 19.14
N ASP A 59 -7.10 -7.29 18.40
CA ASP A 59 -7.37 -8.71 18.66
C ASP A 59 -6.21 -9.63 18.22
N GLY A 60 -5.15 -9.05 17.64
CA GLY A 60 -3.96 -9.74 17.18
C GLY A 60 -4.02 -10.23 15.73
N GLN A 61 -5.16 -10.05 15.07
CA GLN A 61 -5.34 -10.33 13.66
C GLN A 61 -4.44 -9.43 12.79
N THR A 62 -3.77 -10.00 11.80
CA THR A 62 -2.94 -9.26 10.84
C THR A 62 -3.60 -9.16 9.47
N GLN A 63 -3.88 -7.94 9.01
CA GLN A 63 -4.34 -7.63 7.66
C GLN A 63 -3.15 -7.18 6.81
N ILE A 64 -3.06 -7.68 5.57
CA ILE A 64 -1.96 -7.36 4.66
C ILE A 64 -2.56 -6.82 3.34
N LEU A 65 -2.08 -5.66 2.93
CA LEU A 65 -2.45 -4.96 1.71
C LEU A 65 -1.19 -4.65 0.90
N PHE A 66 -1.36 -4.43 -0.39
CA PHE A 66 -0.33 -3.86 -1.25
C PHE A 66 -0.65 -2.39 -1.51
N LEU A 67 0.34 -1.51 -1.42
CA LEU A 67 0.25 -0.11 -1.78
C LEU A 67 1.15 0.16 -2.99
N GLU A 68 0.68 0.97 -3.95
CA GLU A 68 1.50 1.42 -5.08
C GLU A 68 2.48 2.56 -4.74
N GLY A 69 2.49 2.99 -3.48
CA GLY A 69 3.23 4.15 -2.97
C GLY A 69 2.30 5.11 -2.24
N GLY A 70 2.76 6.34 -2.03
CA GLY A 70 1.96 7.41 -1.44
C GLY A 70 2.69 8.16 -0.32
N MET A 71 1.97 8.59 0.70
CA MET A 71 2.51 9.30 1.86
C MET A 71 2.03 8.69 3.18
N LEU A 72 2.91 8.76 4.18
CA LEU A 72 2.67 8.40 5.56
C LEU A 72 2.77 9.66 6.42
N GLU A 73 1.76 9.86 7.25
CA GLU A 73 1.74 10.87 8.30
C GLU A 73 1.50 10.19 9.66
N ILE A 74 2.40 10.44 10.60
CA ILE A 74 2.30 10.02 11.99
C ILE A 74 2.12 11.27 12.84
N GLN A 75 1.00 11.33 13.55
CA GLN A 75 0.71 12.31 14.59
C GLN A 75 0.62 11.59 15.96
N PRO A 76 0.61 12.33 17.09
CA PRO A 76 0.61 11.70 18.42
C PRO A 76 -0.49 10.66 18.66
N ASP A 77 -1.69 10.90 18.14
CA ASP A 77 -2.88 10.06 18.40
C ASP A 77 -3.39 9.30 17.15
N ILE A 78 -2.93 9.69 15.96
CA ILE A 78 -3.43 9.17 14.69
C ILE A 78 -2.32 8.97 13.67
N VAL A 79 -2.45 7.91 12.89
CA VAL A 79 -1.60 7.62 11.74
C VAL A 79 -2.46 7.59 10.50
N THR A 80 -2.03 8.31 9.47
CA THR A 80 -2.73 8.40 8.18
C THR A 80 -1.80 7.93 7.08
N ILE A 81 -2.28 7.00 6.26
CA ILE A 81 -1.62 6.57 5.02
C ILE A 81 -2.49 7.03 3.85
N LEU A 82 -1.90 7.91 3.03
CA LEU A 82 -2.49 8.42 1.79
C LEU A 82 -1.83 7.66 0.64
N ALA A 83 -2.44 6.58 0.17
CA ALA A 83 -1.88 5.74 -0.89
C ALA A 83 -2.29 6.22 -2.29
N ASP A 84 -1.41 6.05 -3.28
CA ASP A 84 -1.76 6.30 -4.68
C ASP A 84 -2.83 5.29 -5.16
N ALA A 85 -2.61 4.02 -4.86
CA ALA A 85 -3.56 2.93 -5.08
C ALA A 85 -3.28 1.82 -4.07
N SER A 86 -4.31 1.01 -3.77
CA SER A 86 -4.20 -0.14 -2.89
C SER A 86 -4.84 -1.38 -3.49
N LEU A 87 -4.27 -2.55 -3.20
CA LEU A 87 -4.75 -3.85 -3.67
C LEU A 87 -4.71 -4.88 -2.55
N ARG A 88 -5.64 -5.83 -2.57
CA ARG A 88 -5.50 -7.04 -1.77
C ARG A 88 -4.45 -7.93 -2.43
N ILE A 89 -3.53 -8.50 -1.65
CA ILE A 89 -2.44 -9.30 -2.22
C ILE A 89 -2.96 -10.55 -2.96
N SER A 90 -4.07 -11.14 -2.49
CA SER A 90 -4.71 -12.28 -3.17
C SER A 90 -5.24 -11.95 -4.56
N ASP A 91 -5.55 -10.68 -4.84
CA ASP A 91 -6.21 -10.25 -6.07
C ASP A 91 -5.18 -9.77 -7.11
N ILE A 92 -3.88 -9.82 -6.77
CA ILE A 92 -2.79 -9.45 -7.67
C ILE A 92 -2.69 -10.48 -8.80
N ASN A 93 -2.84 -10.01 -10.05
CA ASN A 93 -2.60 -10.83 -11.23
C ASN A 93 -1.10 -10.95 -11.52
N ILE A 94 -0.50 -12.02 -11.03
CA ILE A 94 0.93 -12.32 -11.18
C ILE A 94 1.34 -12.55 -12.64
N HIS A 95 0.45 -13.07 -13.48
CA HIS A 95 0.74 -13.26 -14.90
C HIS A 95 0.88 -11.89 -15.59
N GLU A 96 -0.09 -11.01 -15.38
CA GLU A 96 -0.06 -9.65 -15.92
C GLU A 96 1.15 -8.86 -15.40
N SER A 97 1.46 -8.97 -14.09
CA SER A 97 2.60 -8.28 -13.49
C SER A 97 3.92 -8.67 -14.17
N ARG A 98 4.09 -9.95 -14.53
CA ARG A 98 5.30 -10.44 -15.21
C ARG A 98 5.44 -9.89 -16.63
N GLU A 99 4.34 -9.81 -17.38
CA GLU A 99 4.37 -9.22 -18.72
C GLU A 99 4.72 -7.73 -18.64
N ARG A 100 4.11 -6.98 -17.70
CA ARG A 100 4.44 -5.56 -17.47
C ARG A 100 5.90 -5.35 -17.07
N ILE A 101 6.47 -6.21 -16.23
CA ILE A 101 7.90 -6.16 -15.88
C ILE A 101 8.76 -6.30 -17.14
N LYS A 102 8.44 -7.26 -18.02
CA LYS A 102 9.19 -7.51 -19.25
C LYS A 102 9.10 -6.32 -20.20
N ASP A 103 7.92 -5.71 -20.33
CA ASP A 103 7.70 -4.54 -21.18
C ASP A 103 8.44 -3.30 -20.67
N ALA A 104 8.40 -3.07 -19.34
CA ALA A 104 9.14 -2.00 -18.68
C ALA A 104 10.65 -2.18 -18.85
N GLN A 105 11.18 -3.40 -18.62
CA GLN A 105 12.60 -3.73 -18.84
C GLN A 105 13.02 -3.53 -20.29
N SER A 106 12.19 -3.97 -21.25
CA SER A 106 12.44 -3.78 -22.68
C SER A 106 12.52 -2.30 -23.04
N THR A 107 11.67 -1.47 -22.43
CA THR A 107 11.71 -0.02 -22.62
C THR A 107 12.98 0.58 -22.05
N LEU A 108 13.36 0.24 -20.81
CA LEU A 108 14.60 0.73 -20.18
C LEU A 108 15.88 0.29 -20.92
N ALA A 109 15.85 -0.83 -21.63
CA ALA A 109 16.98 -1.35 -22.41
C ALA A 109 17.20 -0.64 -23.76
N LYS A 110 16.24 0.18 -24.23
CA LYS A 110 16.36 0.91 -25.50
C LYS A 110 17.41 2.02 -25.34
N ARG A 111 18.26 2.21 -26.36
CA ARG A 111 19.38 3.17 -26.33
C ARG A 111 18.97 4.65 -26.30
N ALA A 112 17.77 5.00 -26.74
CA ALA A 112 17.32 6.38 -26.91
C ALA A 112 15.86 6.55 -26.49
N VAL A 113 15.61 6.49 -25.18
CA VAL A 113 14.28 6.71 -24.59
C VAL A 113 14.20 8.15 -24.09
N PRO A 114 13.13 8.91 -24.40
CA PRO A 114 12.90 10.21 -23.78
C PRO A 114 12.92 10.10 -22.25
N ALA A 115 13.47 11.10 -21.55
CA ALA A 115 13.63 11.05 -20.09
C ALA A 115 12.32 10.75 -19.33
N MET A 116 11.19 11.28 -19.82
CA MET A 116 9.86 11.04 -19.24
C MET A 116 9.45 9.56 -19.36
N ASP A 117 9.65 8.95 -20.53
CA ASP A 117 9.29 7.55 -20.77
C ASP A 117 10.20 6.59 -19.99
N PHE A 118 11.47 6.96 -19.82
CA PHE A 118 12.40 6.23 -18.97
C PHE A 118 11.92 6.22 -17.51
N ALA A 119 11.61 7.41 -16.96
CA ALA A 119 11.12 7.54 -15.58
C ALA A 119 9.79 6.77 -15.35
N ARG A 120 8.88 6.80 -16.33
CA ARG A 120 7.62 6.02 -16.28
C ARG A 120 7.89 4.52 -16.26
N ALA A 121 8.77 4.03 -17.14
CA ALA A 121 9.11 2.62 -17.21
C ALA A 121 9.83 2.15 -15.93
N GLU A 122 10.68 2.99 -15.33
CA GLU A 122 11.32 2.70 -14.04
C GLU A 122 10.29 2.57 -12.91
N LEU A 123 9.34 3.51 -12.81
CA LEU A 123 8.28 3.46 -11.80
C LEU A 123 7.37 2.24 -11.99
N GLU A 124 6.99 1.92 -13.23
CA GLU A 124 6.20 0.72 -13.53
C GLU A 124 6.95 -0.54 -13.14
N LEU A 125 8.24 -0.64 -13.48
CA LEU A 125 9.08 -1.77 -13.09
C LEU A 125 9.13 -1.93 -11.56
N GLN A 126 9.34 -0.83 -10.83
CA GLN A 126 9.38 -0.84 -9.36
C GLN A 126 8.06 -1.33 -8.76
N ARG A 127 6.91 -0.84 -9.26
CA ARG A 127 5.57 -1.25 -8.80
C ARG A 127 5.32 -2.73 -9.03
N GLU A 128 5.58 -3.22 -10.23
CA GLU A 128 5.28 -4.61 -10.59
C GLU A 128 6.22 -5.61 -9.90
N VAL A 129 7.50 -5.28 -9.73
CA VAL A 129 8.42 -6.10 -8.92
C VAL A 129 7.97 -6.14 -7.46
N ALA A 130 7.52 -5.01 -6.91
CA ALA A 130 6.99 -4.96 -5.55
C ALA A 130 5.73 -5.82 -5.38
N LYS A 131 4.82 -5.85 -6.38
CA LYS A 131 3.65 -6.75 -6.40
C LYS A 131 4.07 -8.22 -6.30
N LEU A 132 5.06 -8.63 -7.10
CA LEU A 132 5.60 -10.01 -7.05
C LEU A 132 6.19 -10.34 -5.68
N HIS A 133 7.00 -9.45 -5.11
CA HIS A 133 7.61 -9.66 -3.79
C HIS A 133 6.55 -9.75 -2.68
N ALA A 134 5.53 -8.88 -2.71
CA ALA A 134 4.43 -8.90 -1.76
C ALA A 134 3.65 -10.23 -1.85
N TYR A 135 3.36 -10.69 -3.07
CA TYR A 135 2.68 -11.98 -3.28
C TYR A 135 3.50 -13.17 -2.78
N GLN A 136 4.81 -13.21 -3.05
CA GLN A 136 5.70 -14.26 -2.55
C GLN A 136 5.75 -14.29 -1.01
N ARG A 137 5.86 -13.13 -0.36
CA ARG A 137 5.83 -13.03 1.11
C ARG A 137 4.50 -13.51 1.68
N TYR A 138 3.39 -13.15 1.03
CA TYR A 138 2.05 -13.59 1.43
C TYR A 138 1.90 -15.12 1.38
N GLN A 139 2.36 -15.77 0.30
CA GLN A 139 2.32 -17.23 0.20
C GLN A 139 3.12 -17.94 1.31
N ILE A 140 4.30 -17.42 1.65
CA ILE A 140 5.13 -17.97 2.74
C ILE A 140 4.41 -17.83 4.09
N HIS A 141 3.74 -16.69 4.32
CA HIS A 141 2.98 -16.45 5.54
C HIS A 141 1.77 -17.39 5.67
N GLU A 142 1.01 -17.60 4.59
CA GLU A 142 -0.11 -18.56 4.57
C GLU A 142 0.35 -19.99 4.87
N GLN A 143 1.44 -20.44 4.23
CA GLN A 143 1.96 -21.80 4.41
C GLN A 143 2.47 -22.07 5.84
N ARG A 144 2.90 -21.03 6.56
CA ARG A 144 3.38 -21.13 7.94
C ARG A 144 2.27 -21.07 8.99
N GLY A 145 1.00 -21.02 8.57
CA GLY A 145 -0.14 -20.96 9.48
C GLY A 145 -0.20 -19.68 10.31
N GLY A 146 0.53 -18.64 9.91
CA GLY A 146 0.42 -17.32 10.52
C GLY A 146 -0.89 -16.70 10.05
N GLY A 147 -1.95 -16.83 10.84
CA GLY A 147 -3.32 -16.48 10.49
C GLY A 147 -3.43 -15.18 9.69
N THR A 148 -3.44 -15.29 8.38
CA THR A 148 -4.11 -14.36 7.48
C THR A 148 -5.59 -14.61 7.73
N GLY A 149 -6.10 -13.97 8.78
CA GLY A 149 -7.53 -14.00 9.08
C GLY A 149 -8.30 -13.78 7.78
N ASN A 150 -9.36 -14.55 7.58
CA ASN A 150 -10.21 -14.41 6.41
C ASN A 150 -10.98 -13.08 6.56
N TYR A 151 -10.30 -11.95 6.37
CA TYR A 151 -10.91 -10.63 6.50
C TYR A 151 -11.88 -10.47 5.36
N ASN A 152 -13.15 -10.28 5.71
CA ASN A 152 -14.17 -9.88 4.78
C ASN A 152 -13.97 -8.39 4.43
N TRP A 153 -12.96 -8.11 3.61
CA TRP A 153 -12.78 -6.81 2.98
C TRP A 153 -13.81 -6.69 1.85
N GLU A 154 -14.97 -6.11 2.16
CA GLU A 154 -15.81 -5.45 1.17
C GLU A 154 -15.50 -3.95 1.26
N ARG A 155 -15.08 -3.35 0.15
CA ARG A 155 -14.79 -1.91 0.10
C ARG A 155 -16.06 -1.17 0.55
N PRO A 156 -16.03 -0.37 1.63
CA PRO A 156 -17.20 0.40 2.03
C PRO A 156 -17.61 1.29 0.85
N ALA A 157 -18.90 1.31 0.52
CA ALA A 157 -19.40 2.13 -0.56
C ALA A 157 -18.98 3.59 -0.33
N LEU A 158 -18.50 4.27 -1.38
CA LEU A 158 -18.08 5.66 -1.29
C LEU A 158 -19.24 6.52 -0.77
N GLN A 159 -19.16 6.93 0.49
CA GLN A 159 -20.06 7.94 1.03
C GLN A 159 -19.57 9.30 0.50
N ASN A 160 -20.43 9.97 -0.27
CA ASN A 160 -20.20 11.29 -0.84
C ASN A 160 -19.05 11.35 -1.85
N VAL A 161 -19.12 10.56 -2.92
CA VAL A 161 -18.28 10.81 -4.12
C VAL A 161 -18.51 12.27 -4.55
N PRO A 162 -17.49 13.14 -4.50
CA PRO A 162 -17.63 14.48 -5.05
C PRO A 162 -17.98 14.32 -6.53
N LYS A 163 -19.12 14.87 -6.95
CA LYS A 163 -19.50 14.92 -8.36
C LYS A 163 -18.53 15.88 -9.04
N VAL A 164 -17.41 15.35 -9.52
CA VAL A 164 -16.50 16.12 -10.38
C VAL A 164 -17.21 16.31 -11.71
N ASN A 165 -17.57 17.56 -11.99
CA ASN A 165 -18.10 17.92 -13.30
C ASN A 165 -16.93 17.94 -14.29
N VAL A 166 -16.77 16.86 -15.05
CA VAL A 166 -15.66 16.70 -16.00
C VAL A 166 -15.66 17.82 -17.06
N GLN A 167 -16.83 18.41 -17.33
CA GLN A 167 -16.99 19.52 -18.27
C GLN A 167 -16.46 20.87 -17.73
N GLU A 168 -16.32 21.03 -16.42
CA GLU A 168 -15.76 22.26 -15.80
C GLU A 168 -14.22 22.24 -15.74
N LEU A 169 -13.58 21.12 -16.09
CA LEU A 169 -12.12 20.97 -16.08
C LEU A 169 -11.50 21.18 -17.48
N GLU A 170 -12.32 21.43 -18.50
CA GLU A 170 -11.89 21.64 -19.89
C GLU A 170 -11.86 23.12 -20.33
N ASP A 171 -12.18 24.06 -19.43
CA ASP A 171 -12.07 25.51 -19.60
C ASP A 171 -10.80 26.09 -18.95
#